data_AF-A0A9Q3HYE7-F1
#
_entry.id   AF-A0A9Q3HYE7-F1
#
_cell.length_a   1.000
_cell.length_b   1.000
_cell.length_c   1.000
_cell.angle_alpha   90.00
_cell.angle_beta   90.00
_cell.angle_gamma   90.00
#
_symmetry.space_group_name_H-M   'P 1'
#
loop_
_entity.id
_entity.type
_entity.pdbx_description
1 polymer ?
#
loop_
_entity_poly.entity_id
_entity_poly.type
_entity_poly.pdbx_seq_one_letter_code
_entity_poly.pdbx_strand_id
1 'polypeptide(L)'
;MVERGHKQLKDALVKMCGENGGKWKKYLPWVTLADRNSTKRTTGFSPFELQFGQLPFLQIDIETKTFLAVECHNISTTEELLEARAKKLEGKEEMRRKESEKLKK
;
A
#
# COMPACT_ATOMS: atom_id res chain seq x y z
N MET A 1 -21.07 5.92 -4.49
CA MET A 1 -19.81 5.95 -3.70
C MET A 1 -18.59 5.78 -4.61
N VAL A 2 -18.44 6.64 -5.62
CA VAL A 2 -17.33 6.57 -6.59
C VAL A 2 -16.42 7.78 -6.42
N GLU A 3 -17.02 8.97 -6.40
CA GLU A 3 -16.29 10.25 -6.29
C GLU A 3 -15.46 10.37 -5.00
N ARG A 4 -16.01 9.95 -3.85
CA ARG A 4 -15.29 9.99 -2.56
C ARG A 4 -14.07 9.07 -2.53
N GLY A 5 -14.19 7.85 -3.07
CA GLY A 5 -13.08 6.90 -3.15
C GLY A 5 -12.01 7.37 -4.13
N HIS A 6 -12.42 7.90 -5.28
CA HIS A 6 -11.50 8.47 -6.26
C HIS A 6 -10.77 9.70 -5.75
N LYS A 7 -11.37 10.50 -4.87
CA LYS A 7 -10.67 11.62 -4.22
C LYS A 7 -9.44 11.13 -3.47
N GLN A 8 -9.62 10.19 -2.54
CA GLN A 8 -8.54 9.63 -1.72
C GLN A 8 -7.46 8.96 -2.57
N LEU A 9 -7.85 8.28 -3.65
CA LEU A 9 -6.92 7.64 -4.58
C LEU A 9 -6.07 8.69 -5.33
N LYS A 10 -6.71 9.75 -5.84
CA LYS A 10 -6.00 10.84 -6.54
C LYS A 10 -5.05 11.56 -5.61
N ASP A 11 -5.49 11.88 -4.41
CA ASP A 11 -4.69 12.65 -3.46
C ASP A 11 -3.47 11.82 -2.97
N ALA A 12 -3.63 10.51 -2.76
CA ALA A 12 -2.50 9.60 -2.51
C ALA A 12 -1.54 9.51 -3.71
N LEU A 13 -2.07 9.50 -4.94
CA LEU A 13 -1.25 9.48 -6.15
C LEU A 13 -0.45 10.79 -6.32
N VAL A 14 -1.06 11.94 -6.02
CA VAL A 14 -0.37 13.24 -6.02
C VAL A 14 0.76 13.23 -5.00
N LYS A 15 0.52 12.77 -3.76
CA LYS A 15 1.57 12.63 -2.74
C LYS A 15 2.72 11.73 -3.18
N MET A 16 2.42 10.59 -3.81
CA MET A 16 3.45 9.69 -4.34
C MET A 16 4.27 10.29 -5.49
N CYS A 17 3.65 11.13 -6.32
CA CYS A 17 4.34 11.79 -7.44
C CYS A 17 5.23 12.96 -6.98
N GLY A 18 4.92 13.57 -5.82
CA GLY A 18 5.59 14.76 -5.33
C GLY A 18 5.49 15.91 -6.33
N GLU A 19 6.61 16.58 -6.60
CA GLU A 19 6.68 17.72 -7.53
C GLU A 19 6.52 17.31 -9.01
N ASN A 20 6.77 16.04 -9.36
CA ASN A 20 6.68 15.55 -10.73
C ASN A 20 5.44 14.70 -10.96
N GLY A 21 4.33 15.37 -11.27
CA GLY A 21 3.06 14.73 -11.61
C GLY A 21 3.14 13.78 -12.83
N GLY A 22 4.15 13.91 -13.69
CA GLY A 22 4.35 13.02 -14.85
C GLY A 22 4.67 11.56 -14.47
N LYS A 23 5.10 11.31 -13.23
CA LYS A 23 5.40 9.97 -12.72
C LYS A 23 4.16 9.16 -12.33
N TRP A 24 2.94 9.71 -12.46
CA TRP A 24 1.71 9.04 -12.02
C TRP A 24 1.54 7.63 -12.58
N LYS A 25 1.93 7.38 -13.84
CA LYS A 25 1.87 6.04 -14.45
C LYS A 25 2.71 5.00 -13.71
N LYS A 26 3.85 5.41 -13.14
CA LYS A 26 4.73 4.55 -12.33
C LYS A 26 4.07 4.20 -10.99
N TYR A 27 3.39 5.17 -10.37
CA TYR A 27 2.85 5.03 -9.01
C TYR A 27 1.42 4.49 -8.95
N LEU A 28 0.64 4.61 -10.03
CA LEU A 28 -0.74 4.16 -10.09
C LEU A 28 -0.92 2.67 -9.71
N PRO A 29 -0.11 1.71 -10.19
CA PRO A 29 -0.24 0.31 -9.77
C PRO A 29 -0.05 0.13 -8.26
N TRP A 30 0.88 0.87 -7.66
CA TRP A 30 1.18 0.78 -6.23
C TRP A 30 0.06 1.37 -5.37
N VAL A 31 -0.45 2.55 -5.74
CA VAL A 31 -1.53 3.22 -5.01
C VAL A 31 -2.83 2.42 -5.12
N THR A 32 -3.16 1.88 -6.31
CA THR A 32 -4.36 1.03 -6.48
C THR A 32 -4.25 -0.32 -5.78
N LEU A 33 -3.04 -0.89 -5.67
CA LEU A 33 -2.81 -2.10 -4.89
C LEU A 33 -2.93 -1.81 -3.39
N ALA A 34 -2.36 -0.71 -2.91
CA ALA A 34 -2.53 -0.27 -1.53
C ALA A 34 -4.00 -0.07 -1.19
N ASP A 35 -4.79 0.54 -2.08
CA ASP A 35 -6.22 0.79 -1.83
C ASP A 35 -7.05 -0.49 -1.71
N ARG A 36 -6.77 -1.48 -2.56
CA ARG A 36 -7.47 -2.77 -2.55
C ARG A 36 -7.13 -3.62 -1.33
N ASN A 37 -5.90 -3.51 -0.83
CA ASN A 37 -5.46 -4.25 0.36
C ASN A 37 -5.74 -3.50 1.67
N SER A 38 -6.22 -2.25 1.59
CA SER A 38 -6.48 -1.45 2.77
C SER A 38 -7.90 -1.65 3.29
N THR A 39 -8.01 -2.03 4.56
CA THR A 39 -9.27 -2.08 5.29
C THR A 39 -9.99 -0.74 5.22
N LYS A 40 -11.24 -0.72 4.77
CA LYS A 40 -12.05 0.49 4.71
C LYS A 40 -12.80 0.67 6.03
N ARG A 41 -12.81 1.90 6.56
CA ARG A 41 -13.53 2.23 7.81
C ARG A 41 -15.02 1.91 7.78
N THR A 42 -15.65 1.99 6.60
CA THR A 42 -17.09 1.78 6.43
C THR A 42 -17.51 0.32 6.54
N THR A 43 -16.65 -0.60 6.12
CA THR A 43 -16.96 -2.04 6.07
C THR A 43 -16.18 -2.84 7.10
N GLY A 44 -15.07 -2.31 7.62
CA GLY A 44 -14.14 -3.07 8.46
C GLY A 44 -13.33 -4.12 7.69
N PHE A 45 -13.49 -4.19 6.37
CA PHE A 45 -12.80 -5.13 5.47
C PHE A 45 -12.13 -4.38 4.33
N SER A 46 -11.06 -4.94 3.78
CA SER A 46 -10.44 -4.46 2.55
C SER A 46 -11.29 -4.85 1.32
N PRO A 47 -11.23 -4.09 0.23
CA PRO A 47 -11.89 -4.47 -1.01
C PRO A 47 -11.48 -5.86 -1.51
N PHE A 48 -10.23 -6.27 -1.28
CA PHE A 48 -9.75 -7.61 -1.59
C PHE A 48 -10.49 -8.69 -0.80
N GLU A 49 -10.62 -8.53 0.52
CA GLU A 49 -11.37 -9.47 1.37
C GLU A 49 -12.83 -9.59 0.95
N LEU A 50 -13.48 -8.46 0.63
CA LEU A 50 -14.87 -8.47 0.18
C LEU A 50 -15.06 -9.19 -1.16
N GLN A 51 -14.07 -9.11 -2.05
CA GLN A 51 -14.12 -9.73 -3.37
C GLN A 51 -13.79 -11.22 -3.34
N PHE A 52 -12.82 -11.63 -2.51
CA PHE A 52 -12.24 -12.98 -2.56
C PHE A 52 -12.50 -13.81 -1.30
N GLY A 53 -13.09 -13.23 -0.25
CA GLY A 53 -13.38 -13.92 1.02
C GLY A 53 -12.13 -14.33 1.81
N GLN A 54 -10.95 -13.78 1.49
CA GLN A 54 -9.68 -14.12 2.12
C GLN A 54 -8.81 -12.89 2.31
N LEU A 55 -7.86 -12.97 3.25
CA LEU A 55 -6.91 -11.88 3.50
C LEU A 55 -5.98 -11.67 2.30
N PRO A 56 -5.63 -10.41 1.97
CA PRO A 56 -4.64 -10.14 0.96
C PRO A 56 -3.26 -10.65 1.39
N PHE A 57 -2.60 -11.41 0.52
CA PHE A 57 -1.31 -12.02 0.80
C PHE A 57 -0.29 -11.61 -0.27
N LEU A 58 0.79 -10.92 0.13
CA LEU A 58 1.92 -10.66 -0.75
C LEU A 58 3.06 -11.64 -0.44
N GLN A 59 3.84 -12.04 -1.45
CA GLN A 59 4.97 -12.97 -1.28
C GLN A 59 5.98 -12.50 -0.21
N ILE A 60 6.13 -11.18 -0.05
CA ILE A 60 7.02 -10.58 0.95
C ILE A 60 6.48 -10.69 2.39
N ASP A 61 5.18 -10.90 2.58
CA ASP A 61 4.58 -11.17 3.90
C ASP A 61 4.98 -12.54 4.44
N ILE A 62 5.25 -13.52 3.56
CA ILE A 62 5.77 -14.85 3.92
C ILE A 62 7.15 -14.73 4.57
N GLU A 63 8.01 -13.92 3.96
CA GLU A 63 9.43 -13.81 4.33
C GLU A 63 9.64 -12.98 5.60
N THR A 64 8.79 -11.98 5.85
CA THR A 64 9.05 -10.97 6.89
C THR A 64 8.01 -10.94 8.01
N LYS A 65 6.91 -11.69 7.91
CA LYS A 65 5.76 -11.77 8.86
C LYS A 65 5.10 -10.44 9.27
N THR A 66 5.61 -9.30 8.81
CA THR A 66 5.22 -7.94 9.24
C THR A 66 5.21 -6.93 8.09
N PHE A 67 5.37 -7.36 6.83
CA PHE A 67 5.47 -6.42 5.72
C PHE A 67 4.18 -5.62 5.47
N LEU A 68 2.99 -6.20 5.62
CA LEU A 68 1.75 -5.42 5.58
C LEU A 68 1.46 -4.60 6.84
N ALA A 69 2.18 -4.82 7.94
CA ALA A 69 2.05 -3.99 9.13
C ALA A 69 2.62 -2.59 8.82
N VAL A 70 1.72 -1.63 8.67
CA VAL A 70 2.05 -0.21 8.72
C VAL A 70 1.80 0.23 10.15
N GLU A 71 2.80 0.84 10.79
CA GLU A 71 2.64 1.49 12.09
C GLU A 71 1.67 2.66 11.93
N CYS A 72 0.39 2.35 12.05
CA CYS A 72 -0.71 3.28 11.82
C CYS A 72 -0.95 4.23 13.00
N HIS A 73 -0.12 4.17 14.05
CA HIS A 73 -0.26 4.99 15.25
C HIS A 73 -0.17 6.50 14.96
N ASN A 74 0.53 6.88 13.89
CA ASN A 74 0.69 8.27 13.45
C ASN A 74 -0.08 8.61 12.16
N ILE A 75 -0.93 7.72 11.66
CA ILE A 75 -1.63 7.91 10.39
C ILE A 75 -3.07 8.36 10.64
N SER A 76 -3.38 9.57 10.20
CA SER A 76 -4.67 10.21 10.46
C SER A 76 -5.62 10.08 9.26
N THR A 77 -5.09 10.12 8.04
CA THR A 77 -5.89 10.11 6.82
C THR A 77 -5.74 8.83 6.00
N THR A 78 -6.76 8.52 5.19
CA THR A 78 -6.71 7.38 4.27
C THR A 78 -5.60 7.56 3.22
N GLU A 79 -5.40 8.77 2.72
CA GLU A 79 -4.33 9.05 1.77
C GLU A 79 -2.94 8.79 2.33
N GLU A 80 -2.67 9.23 3.57
CA GLU A 80 -1.40 8.94 4.25
C GLU A 80 -1.17 7.44 4.38
N LEU A 81 -2.24 6.69 4.72
CA LEU A 81 -2.18 5.23 4.77
C LEU A 81 -1.84 4.62 3.40
N LEU A 82 -2.49 5.10 2.34
CA LEU A 82 -2.27 4.63 0.98
C LEU A 82 -0.86 4.97 0.50
N GLU A 83 -0.37 6.18 0.79
CA GLU A 83 0.98 6.63 0.47
C GLU A 83 2.03 5.77 1.20
N ALA A 84 1.89 5.59 2.51
CA ALA A 84 2.81 4.78 3.32
C ALA A 84 2.86 3.33 2.82
N ARG A 85 1.69 2.73 2.54
CA ARG A 85 1.60 1.38 1.96
C ARG A 85 2.21 1.34 0.56
N ALA A 86 1.94 2.31 -0.30
CA ALA A 86 2.48 2.37 -1.65
C ALA A 86 4.01 2.50 -1.65
N LYS A 87 4.60 3.32 -0.77
CA LYS A 87 6.06 3.42 -0.57
C LYS A 87 6.66 2.08 -0.14
N LYS A 88 6.04 1.39 0.81
CA LYS A 88 6.49 0.08 1.27
C LYS A 88 6.45 -0.95 0.14
N LEU A 89 5.37 -0.95 -0.64
CA LEU A 89 5.20 -1.80 -1.82
C LEU A 89 6.22 -1.49 -2.93
N GLU A 90 6.53 -0.23 -3.20
CA GLU A 90 7.58 0.17 -4.15
C GLU A 90 8.96 -0.34 -3.68
N GLY A 91 9.27 -0.22 -2.40
CA GLY A 91 10.54 -0.66 -1.81
C GLY A 91 10.69 -2.16 -1.58
N LYS A 92 9.74 -3.00 -2.02
CA LYS A 92 9.72 -4.45 -1.72
C LYS A 92 10.97 -5.19 -2.18
N GLU A 93 11.55 -4.82 -3.32
CA GLU A 93 12.71 -5.52 -3.89
C GLU A 93 13.98 -5.21 -3.09
N GLU A 94 14.14 -3.95 -2.70
CA GLU A 94 15.24 -3.49 -1.86
C GLU A 94 15.18 -4.15 -0.46
N MET A 95 13.98 -4.32 0.09
CA MET A 95 13.79 -5.06 1.35
C MET A 95 14.18 -6.54 1.21
N ARG A 96 13.74 -7.22 0.14
CA ARG A 96 14.15 -8.61 -0.13
C ARG A 96 15.66 -8.75 -0.26
N ARG A 97 16.30 -7.81 -0.95
CA ARG A 97 17.77 -7.78 -1.09
C ARG A 97 18.45 -7.72 0.28
N LYS A 98 18.04 -6.78 1.15
CA LYS A 98 18.60 -6.62 2.50
C LYS A 98 18.42 -7.86 3.37
N GLU A 99 17.25 -8.49 3.35
CA GLU A 99 17.01 -9.73 4.09
C GLU A 99 17.88 -10.88 3.57
N SER A 100 18.02 -11.00 2.24
CA SER A 100 18.91 -11.99 1.62
C SER A 100 20.39 -11.80 1.97
N GLU A 101 20.81 -10.56 2.23
CA GLU A 101 22.18 -10.23 2.66
C GLU A 101 22.42 -10.55 4.14
N LYS A 102 21.43 -10.33 5.00
CA LYS A 102 21.49 -10.73 6.41
C LYS A 102 21.60 -12.24 6.59
N LEU A 103 20.88 -13.01 5.77
CA LEU A 103 20.87 -14.47 5.84
C LEU A 103 22.20 -15.10 5.38
N LYS A 104 23.05 -14.33 4.67
CA LYS A 104 24.38 -14.76 4.21
C LYS A 104 25.50 -14.45 5.21
N LYS A 105 25.20 -13.82 6.34
CA LYS A 105 26.15 -13.40 7.38
C LYS A 105 25.96 -14.22 8.64
#